data_AF-A0A935BDK7-F1
#
_entry.id   AF-A0A935BDK7-F1
#
_cell.length_a   1.000
_cell.length_b   1.000
_cell.length_c   1.000
_cell.angle_alpha   90.00
_cell.angle_beta   90.00
_cell.angle_gamma   90.00
#
_symmetry.space_group_name_H-M   'P 1'
#
loop_
_entity.id
_entity.type
_entity.pdbx_description
1 polymer ?
#
loop_
_entity_poly.entity_id
_entity_poly.type
_entity_poly.pdbx_seq_one_letter_code
_entity_poly.pdbx_strand_id
1 'polypeptide(L)'
;MADLTNNFAGIRSPNPFWLASAPPTNMGSMIERAFDAGWGGAVWKTLGEPITNVSSRLAGLDHGPMRLIGLNNIELITDRPLEVNLREMAECKKKYPNHAVIASLMVESKKEAWQEITKRTQDTGCDGFELNFGCPHGMSERGMGAAMGQVPEYTCMVTEWVKEVSNIPVIVKLTPNVTHIVPPGQAAQRGGADAVSLINTINSVMGVDVDTMIPYPNVNGMAAHGGYCGTAVKPIALNMVSELARDAEFNIPISGIGGINTWRDAVEFMLLGAGNVQVCTAVMHYGYRIVEDMIDGLNTYLDSKGFASANDIVGKSVHRMTDWGNLDLNYDVKARVNEEKCIQCNLCYVACEDGAHQSFEFVESNGKRYPRVIEKECVGCNLCYLVCPSPGAIEMVRVDAGGPTQSWRERTAGN
;
A
#
# COMPACT_ATOMS: atom_id res chain seq x y z
N MET A 1 18.11 -16.77 -11.78
CA MET A 1 16.75 -16.29 -11.53
C MET A 1 16.30 -16.85 -10.22
N ALA A 2 16.13 -15.96 -9.24
CA ALA A 2 15.57 -16.24 -7.95
C ALA A 2 14.19 -16.91 -8.07
N ASP A 3 13.84 -17.70 -7.06
CA ASP A 3 12.53 -18.31 -6.92
C ASP A 3 11.50 -17.26 -6.47
N LEU A 4 10.57 -16.93 -7.36
CA LEU A 4 9.47 -16.03 -7.04
C LEU A 4 8.25 -16.74 -6.46
N THR A 5 8.20 -18.07 -6.42
CA THR A 5 7.02 -18.78 -5.93
C THR A 5 6.66 -18.33 -4.52
N ASN A 6 5.36 -18.11 -4.30
CA ASN A 6 4.86 -17.52 -3.08
C ASN A 6 3.95 -18.49 -2.35
N ASN A 7 4.13 -18.60 -1.04
CA ASN A 7 3.26 -19.31 -0.12
C ASN A 7 2.82 -18.34 0.97
N PHE A 8 1.61 -17.80 0.83
CA PHE A 8 1.04 -16.81 1.73
C PHE A 8 -0.05 -17.45 2.57
N ALA A 9 0.23 -17.71 3.86
CA ALA A 9 -0.70 -18.39 4.78
C ALA A 9 -1.21 -19.76 4.26
N GLY A 10 -0.38 -20.50 3.53
CA GLY A 10 -0.75 -21.78 2.91
C GLY A 10 -1.24 -21.66 1.45
N ILE A 11 -1.55 -20.44 1.00
CA ILE A 11 -2.02 -20.17 -0.37
C ILE A 11 -0.82 -20.06 -1.31
N ARG A 12 -0.78 -20.93 -2.33
CA ARG A 12 0.32 -20.99 -3.28
C ARG A 12 0.02 -20.19 -4.54
N SER A 13 1.04 -19.49 -5.04
CA SER A 13 0.99 -18.79 -6.33
C SER A 13 2.35 -18.77 -7.03
N PRO A 14 2.40 -18.58 -8.36
CA PRO A 14 3.66 -18.56 -9.11
C PRO A 14 4.59 -17.40 -8.76
N ASN A 15 4.05 -16.29 -8.25
CA ASN A 15 4.79 -15.10 -7.87
C ASN A 15 4.02 -14.26 -6.82
N PRO A 16 4.64 -13.30 -6.11
CA PRO A 16 3.98 -12.55 -5.03
C PRO A 16 3.08 -11.41 -5.52
N PHE A 17 2.83 -11.27 -6.82
CA PHE A 17 2.02 -10.19 -7.38
C PHE A 17 0.57 -10.64 -7.56
N TRP A 18 -0.31 -10.13 -6.72
CA TRP A 18 -1.74 -10.43 -6.77
C TRP A 18 -2.54 -9.20 -7.24
N LEU A 19 -3.63 -9.41 -7.97
CA LEU A 19 -4.60 -8.34 -8.20
C LEU A 19 -5.42 -8.11 -6.92
N ALA A 20 -5.61 -6.85 -6.51
CA ALA A 20 -6.47 -6.52 -5.39
C ALA A 20 -7.96 -6.60 -5.78
N SER A 21 -8.84 -6.87 -4.81
CA SER A 21 -10.30 -6.81 -4.99
C SER A 21 -10.76 -5.41 -5.38
N ALA A 22 -11.08 -5.21 -6.66
CA ALA A 22 -11.24 -3.90 -7.30
C ALA A 22 -11.87 -4.02 -8.72
N PRO A 23 -12.13 -2.93 -9.47
CA PRO A 23 -12.63 -3.03 -10.84
C PRO A 23 -11.86 -4.02 -11.74
N PRO A 24 -10.51 -4.13 -11.67
CA PRO A 24 -9.75 -5.11 -12.46
C PRO A 24 -10.07 -6.59 -12.20
N THR A 25 -10.84 -6.93 -11.16
CA THR A 25 -11.18 -8.31 -10.76
C THR A 25 -12.69 -8.56 -10.69
N ASN A 26 -13.51 -7.79 -11.43
CA ASN A 26 -14.97 -7.90 -11.37
C ASN A 26 -15.57 -9.09 -12.17
N MET A 27 -14.80 -9.70 -13.07
CA MET A 27 -15.26 -10.79 -13.93
C MET A 27 -14.22 -11.89 -14.06
N GLY A 28 -14.66 -13.15 -14.22
CA GLY A 28 -13.75 -14.27 -14.43
C GLY A 28 -12.81 -14.03 -15.62
N SER A 29 -13.35 -13.66 -16.78
CA SER A 29 -12.56 -13.35 -17.98
C SER A 29 -11.53 -12.23 -17.81
N MET A 30 -11.73 -11.31 -16.87
CA MET A 30 -10.74 -10.28 -16.54
C MET A 30 -9.56 -10.88 -15.77
N ILE A 31 -9.85 -11.72 -14.78
CA ILE A 31 -8.85 -12.43 -13.99
C ILE A 31 -8.08 -13.43 -14.85
N GLU A 32 -8.76 -14.16 -15.74
CA GLU A 32 -8.10 -15.09 -16.67
C GLU A 32 -7.07 -14.37 -17.56
N ARG A 33 -7.41 -13.20 -18.12
CA ARG A 33 -6.46 -12.39 -18.89
C ARG A 33 -5.28 -11.89 -18.04
N ALA A 34 -5.49 -11.66 -16.75
CA ALA A 34 -4.41 -11.29 -15.85
C ALA A 34 -3.48 -12.48 -15.59
N PHE A 35 -4.03 -13.68 -15.36
CA PHE A 35 -3.21 -14.89 -15.23
C PHE A 35 -2.45 -15.20 -16.53
N ASP A 36 -3.06 -15.03 -17.69
CA ASP A 36 -2.37 -15.16 -18.99
C ASP A 36 -1.22 -14.16 -19.15
N ALA A 37 -1.32 -12.97 -18.54
CA ALA A 37 -0.25 -11.97 -18.51
C ALA A 37 0.84 -12.25 -17.46
N GLY A 38 0.63 -13.20 -16.54
CA GLY A 38 1.62 -13.63 -15.55
C GLY A 38 1.34 -13.23 -14.10
N TRP A 39 0.16 -12.68 -13.78
CA TRP A 39 -0.21 -12.40 -12.39
C TRP A 39 -0.24 -13.68 -11.55
N GLY A 40 0.40 -13.69 -10.38
CA GLY A 40 0.47 -14.88 -9.54
C GLY A 40 -0.85 -15.23 -8.84
N GLY A 41 -1.67 -14.21 -8.56
CA GLY A 41 -2.96 -14.37 -7.89
C GLY A 41 -3.92 -13.23 -8.17
N ALA A 42 -5.17 -13.40 -7.78
CA ALA A 42 -6.19 -12.37 -7.85
C ALA A 42 -7.18 -12.51 -6.69
N VAL A 43 -7.48 -11.38 -6.05
CA VAL A 43 -8.59 -11.26 -5.13
C VAL A 43 -9.82 -10.81 -5.92
N TRP A 44 -10.83 -11.66 -5.98
CA TRP A 44 -12.09 -11.42 -6.66
C TRP A 44 -12.77 -10.17 -6.11
N LYS A 45 -13.45 -9.38 -6.96
CA LYS A 45 -14.24 -8.23 -6.50
C LYS A 45 -15.22 -8.70 -5.42
N THR A 46 -15.30 -7.93 -4.33
CA THR A 46 -16.06 -8.28 -3.13
C THR A 46 -17.49 -8.73 -3.45
N LEU A 47 -17.84 -9.92 -2.95
CA LEU A 47 -19.13 -10.56 -3.07
C LEU A 47 -20.02 -10.24 -1.86
N GLY A 48 -21.31 -10.14 -2.12
CA GLY A 48 -22.35 -9.89 -1.13
C GLY A 48 -23.72 -9.87 -1.81
N GLU A 49 -24.70 -9.24 -1.18
CA GLU A 49 -25.97 -8.94 -1.85
C GLU A 49 -25.73 -7.92 -2.98
N PRO A 50 -26.23 -8.15 -4.20
CA PRO A 50 -26.02 -7.23 -5.31
C PRO A 50 -26.49 -5.81 -4.98
N ILE A 51 -25.64 -4.83 -5.29
CA ILE A 51 -25.91 -3.41 -5.11
C ILE A 51 -26.07 -2.72 -6.47
N THR A 52 -26.55 -1.48 -6.44
CA THR A 52 -26.56 -0.61 -7.63
C THR A 52 -25.52 0.48 -7.44
N ASN A 53 -24.51 0.49 -8.31
CA ASN A 53 -23.53 1.58 -8.35
C ASN A 53 -24.10 2.82 -9.05
N VAL A 54 -23.63 4.00 -8.63
CA VAL A 54 -23.87 5.26 -9.36
C VAL A 54 -23.01 5.33 -10.63
N SER A 55 -23.40 6.21 -11.56
CA SER A 55 -22.67 6.49 -12.80
C SER A 55 -21.94 7.81 -12.69
N SER A 56 -20.68 7.80 -13.14
CA SER A 56 -19.57 8.61 -12.59
C SER A 56 -19.30 8.21 -11.14
N ARG A 57 -18.15 7.57 -10.90
CA ARG A 57 -17.78 7.09 -9.56
C ARG A 57 -16.28 7.03 -9.31
N LEU A 58 -15.50 7.62 -10.20
CA LEU A 58 -14.06 7.71 -10.13
C LEU A 58 -13.66 9.16 -10.37
N ALA A 59 -12.68 9.64 -9.61
CA ALA A 59 -12.05 10.93 -9.81
C ALA A 59 -10.53 10.78 -9.65
N GLY A 60 -9.75 11.62 -10.33
CA GLY A 60 -8.29 11.55 -10.33
C GLY A 60 -7.64 12.80 -9.74
N LEU A 61 -6.48 12.62 -9.11
CA LEU A 61 -5.57 13.68 -8.73
C LEU A 61 -4.38 13.67 -9.71
N ASP A 62 -4.16 14.79 -10.38
CA ASP A 62 -3.00 15.02 -11.25
C ASP A 62 -1.93 15.84 -10.50
N HIS A 63 -0.67 15.75 -10.92
CA HIS A 63 0.41 16.60 -10.38
C HIS A 63 1.30 17.12 -11.52
N GLY A 64 1.18 18.41 -11.80
CA GLY A 64 1.84 19.01 -12.96
C GLY A 64 1.46 18.28 -14.25
N PRO A 65 2.43 17.83 -15.07
CA PRO A 65 2.14 17.09 -16.30
C PRO A 65 1.77 15.62 -16.06
N MET A 66 1.93 15.10 -14.84
CA MET A 66 1.63 13.70 -14.54
C MET A 66 0.16 13.52 -14.23
N ARG A 67 -0.49 12.65 -15.00
CA ARG A 67 -1.88 12.24 -14.76
C ARG A 67 -1.96 11.18 -13.67
N LEU A 68 -3.01 11.24 -12.87
CA LEU A 68 -3.48 10.17 -11.98
C LEU A 68 -2.42 9.67 -10.99
N ILE A 69 -1.83 10.59 -10.21
CA ILE A 69 -0.99 10.24 -9.05
C ILE A 69 -1.80 9.68 -7.88
N GLY A 70 -3.11 9.95 -7.88
CA GLY A 70 -4.08 9.39 -6.95
C GLY A 70 -5.45 9.23 -7.62
N LEU A 71 -6.23 8.29 -7.13
CA LEU A 71 -7.58 7.99 -7.60
C LEU A 71 -8.52 7.87 -6.41
N ASN A 72 -9.67 8.53 -6.49
CA ASN A 72 -10.77 8.39 -5.54
C ASN A 72 -11.88 7.59 -6.22
N ASN A 73 -12.54 6.72 -5.46
CA ASN A 73 -13.72 5.99 -5.93
C ASN A 73 -14.86 6.05 -4.93
N ILE A 74 -16.09 6.12 -5.45
CA ILE A 74 -17.33 5.90 -4.70
C ILE A 74 -18.04 4.61 -5.16
N GLU A 75 -17.25 3.64 -5.64
CA GLU A 75 -17.74 2.34 -6.11
C GLU A 75 -17.98 1.39 -4.93
N LEU A 76 -19.08 0.64 -4.98
CA LEU A 76 -19.43 -0.32 -3.93
C LEU A 76 -18.84 -1.72 -4.25
N ILE A 77 -19.44 -2.77 -3.69
CA ILE A 77 -19.14 -4.17 -4.02
C ILE A 77 -19.59 -4.54 -5.43
N THR A 78 -19.47 -5.82 -5.82
CA THR A 78 -19.96 -6.24 -7.13
C THR A 78 -21.47 -5.96 -7.28
N ASP A 79 -21.86 -5.43 -8.44
CA ASP A 79 -23.27 -5.28 -8.87
C ASP A 79 -23.77 -6.53 -9.61
N ARG A 80 -22.92 -7.55 -9.74
CA ARG A 80 -23.22 -8.77 -10.47
C ARG A 80 -23.88 -9.81 -9.55
N PRO A 81 -24.83 -10.62 -10.06
CA PRO A 81 -25.44 -11.68 -9.27
C PRO A 81 -24.41 -12.64 -8.67
N LEU A 82 -24.63 -13.07 -7.43
CA LEU A 82 -23.73 -13.98 -6.71
C LEU A 82 -23.48 -15.27 -7.50
N GLU A 83 -24.52 -15.92 -8.03
CA GLU A 83 -24.38 -17.17 -8.81
C GLU A 83 -23.46 -17.05 -10.01
N VAL A 84 -23.46 -15.89 -10.68
CA VAL A 84 -22.60 -15.65 -11.84
C VAL A 84 -21.15 -15.60 -11.39
N ASN A 85 -20.86 -14.90 -10.29
CA ASN A 85 -19.52 -14.83 -9.72
C ASN A 85 -19.05 -16.21 -9.22
N LEU A 86 -19.90 -16.96 -8.52
CA LEU A 86 -19.55 -18.30 -8.02
C LEU A 86 -19.20 -19.26 -9.17
N ARG A 87 -20.02 -19.27 -10.24
CA ARG A 87 -19.74 -20.08 -11.43
C ARG A 87 -18.42 -19.70 -12.09
N GLU A 88 -18.22 -18.40 -12.35
CA GLU A 88 -16.99 -17.91 -13.01
C GLU A 88 -15.74 -18.17 -12.16
N MET A 89 -15.86 -18.07 -10.82
CA MET A 89 -14.77 -18.36 -9.90
C MET A 89 -14.36 -19.83 -9.96
N ALA A 90 -15.34 -20.74 -9.98
CA ALA A 90 -15.09 -22.18 -10.13
C ALA A 90 -14.46 -22.53 -11.49
N GLU A 91 -14.96 -21.91 -12.58
CA GLU A 91 -14.41 -22.06 -13.92
C GLU A 91 -12.96 -21.55 -14.01
N CYS A 92 -12.70 -20.36 -13.47
CA CYS A 92 -11.38 -19.75 -13.42
C CYS A 92 -10.39 -20.62 -12.63
N LYS A 93 -10.75 -21.05 -11.41
CA LYS A 93 -9.89 -21.89 -10.59
C LYS A 93 -9.59 -23.24 -11.25
N LYS A 94 -10.57 -23.86 -11.90
CA LYS A 94 -10.38 -25.09 -12.67
C LYS A 94 -9.40 -24.91 -13.84
N LYS A 95 -9.46 -23.77 -14.52
CA LYS A 95 -8.59 -23.44 -15.66
C LYS A 95 -7.17 -23.06 -15.22
N TYR A 96 -7.03 -22.41 -14.06
CA TYR A 96 -5.77 -21.92 -13.51
C TYR A 96 -5.47 -22.52 -12.12
N PRO A 97 -5.25 -23.84 -12.01
CA PRO A 97 -5.13 -24.52 -10.71
C PRO A 97 -3.95 -24.05 -9.85
N ASN A 98 -2.88 -23.56 -10.50
CA ASN A 98 -1.66 -23.11 -9.82
C ASN A 98 -1.66 -21.63 -9.42
N HIS A 99 -2.70 -20.87 -9.78
CA HIS A 99 -2.83 -19.45 -9.44
C HIS A 99 -3.72 -19.25 -8.22
N ALA A 100 -3.39 -18.28 -7.37
CA ALA A 100 -4.21 -17.98 -6.21
C ALA A 100 -5.51 -17.27 -6.62
N VAL A 101 -6.65 -17.84 -6.25
CA VAL A 101 -7.97 -17.22 -6.41
C VAL A 101 -8.55 -17.00 -5.02
N ILE A 102 -8.61 -15.73 -4.59
CA ILE A 102 -9.12 -15.36 -3.27
C ILE A 102 -10.51 -14.76 -3.43
N ALA A 103 -11.49 -15.24 -2.67
CA ALA A 103 -12.81 -14.67 -2.68
C ALA A 103 -12.93 -13.53 -1.65
N SER A 104 -13.10 -12.29 -2.12
CA SER A 104 -13.40 -11.19 -1.20
C SER A 104 -14.88 -11.20 -0.80
N LEU A 105 -15.18 -11.10 0.50
CA LEU A 105 -16.54 -11.22 1.03
C LEU A 105 -16.92 -10.00 1.88
N MET A 106 -18.18 -9.56 1.77
CA MET A 106 -18.78 -8.57 2.65
C MET A 106 -20.30 -8.69 2.66
N VAL A 107 -20.86 -8.92 3.84
CA VAL A 107 -22.30 -9.00 4.09
C VAL A 107 -22.65 -8.28 5.39
N GLU A 108 -23.95 -8.16 5.68
CA GLU A 108 -24.42 -7.59 6.94
C GLU A 108 -23.75 -8.27 8.15
N SER A 109 -23.63 -7.54 9.27
CA SER A 109 -23.02 -8.02 10.52
C SER A 109 -23.88 -9.05 11.27
N LYS A 110 -24.29 -10.12 10.58
CA LYS A 110 -25.07 -11.24 11.08
C LYS A 110 -24.27 -12.52 10.87
N LYS A 111 -24.14 -13.32 11.93
CA LYS A 111 -23.36 -14.56 11.92
C LYS A 111 -23.81 -15.50 10.80
N GLU A 112 -25.11 -15.68 10.65
CA GLU A 112 -25.71 -16.58 9.65
C GLU A 112 -25.38 -16.13 8.23
N ALA A 113 -25.40 -14.82 7.96
CA ALA A 113 -25.09 -14.27 6.64
C ALA A 113 -23.62 -14.52 6.26
N TRP A 114 -22.69 -14.28 7.19
CA TRP A 114 -21.26 -14.54 6.98
C TRP A 114 -20.97 -16.03 6.80
N GLN A 115 -21.60 -16.89 7.60
CA GLN A 115 -21.41 -18.34 7.49
C GLN A 115 -21.98 -18.91 6.19
N GLU A 116 -23.14 -18.43 5.76
CA GLU A 116 -23.78 -18.86 4.51
C GLU A 116 -22.94 -18.49 3.29
N ILE A 117 -22.53 -17.23 3.16
CA ILE A 117 -21.74 -16.79 2.00
C ILE A 117 -20.36 -17.46 1.98
N THR A 118 -19.75 -17.69 3.15
CA THR A 118 -18.46 -18.41 3.25
C THR A 118 -18.59 -19.83 2.73
N LYS A 119 -19.59 -20.61 3.19
CA LYS A 119 -19.80 -21.99 2.75
C LYS A 119 -20.02 -22.08 1.24
N ARG A 120 -20.95 -21.27 0.72
CA ARG A 120 -21.27 -21.25 -0.72
C ARG A 120 -20.08 -20.87 -1.59
N THR A 121 -19.24 -19.96 -1.11
CA THR A 121 -18.08 -19.49 -1.88
C THR A 121 -16.92 -20.49 -1.80
N GLN A 122 -16.75 -21.19 -0.67
CA GLN A 122 -15.77 -22.27 -0.54
C GLN A 122 -15.97 -23.38 -1.59
N ASP A 123 -17.22 -23.69 -1.94
CA ASP A 123 -17.57 -24.73 -2.91
C ASP A 123 -17.10 -24.42 -4.35
N THR A 124 -16.65 -23.19 -4.62
CA THR A 124 -16.03 -22.81 -5.90
C THR A 124 -14.61 -23.37 -6.06
N GLY A 125 -13.99 -23.82 -4.96
CA GLY A 125 -12.59 -24.24 -4.92
C GLY A 125 -11.60 -23.09 -4.80
N CYS A 126 -12.03 -21.88 -4.46
CA CYS A 126 -11.13 -20.77 -4.17
C CYS A 126 -10.09 -21.16 -3.09
N ASP A 127 -8.91 -20.53 -3.15
CA ASP A 127 -7.78 -20.91 -2.29
C ASP A 127 -7.82 -20.20 -0.93
N GLY A 128 -8.66 -19.19 -0.76
CA GLY A 128 -8.86 -18.49 0.50
C GLY A 128 -9.92 -17.40 0.41
N PHE A 129 -10.16 -16.76 1.56
CA PHE A 129 -11.08 -15.64 1.69
C PHE A 129 -10.35 -14.34 2.00
N GLU A 130 -10.88 -13.21 1.53
CA GLU A 130 -10.49 -11.88 2.00
C GLU A 130 -11.71 -11.13 2.56
N LEU A 131 -11.81 -11.02 3.88
CA LEU A 131 -12.91 -10.32 4.55
C LEU A 131 -12.72 -8.82 4.38
N ASN A 132 -13.60 -8.16 3.64
CA ASN A 132 -13.49 -6.74 3.35
C ASN A 132 -14.04 -5.90 4.51
N PHE A 133 -13.18 -5.58 5.47
CA PHE A 133 -13.49 -4.67 6.58
C PHE A 133 -13.00 -3.24 6.30
N GLY A 134 -12.79 -2.91 5.02
CA GLY A 134 -12.06 -1.70 4.66
C GLY A 134 -12.78 -0.67 3.80
N CYS A 135 -13.91 -1.03 3.17
CA CYS A 135 -14.64 -0.10 2.29
C CYS A 135 -15.15 1.12 3.09
N PRO A 136 -14.68 2.35 2.82
CA PRO A 136 -15.00 3.50 3.68
C PRO A 136 -16.34 4.17 3.35
N HIS A 137 -16.92 3.93 2.16
CA HIS A 137 -18.09 4.65 1.64
C HIS A 137 -19.23 3.71 1.24
N GLY A 138 -20.47 4.19 1.37
CA GLY A 138 -21.73 3.55 0.97
C GLY A 138 -22.13 2.28 1.74
N MET A 139 -21.16 1.42 2.08
CA MET A 139 -21.37 0.21 2.88
C MET A 139 -21.17 0.48 4.38
N SER A 140 -20.25 1.39 4.73
CA SER A 140 -20.07 1.89 6.11
C SER A 140 -21.33 2.52 6.68
N GLU A 141 -22.06 3.27 5.86
CA GLU A 141 -23.34 3.89 6.21
C GLU A 141 -24.41 2.85 6.59
N ARG A 142 -24.21 1.58 6.20
CA ARG A 142 -25.06 0.44 6.52
C ARG A 142 -24.45 -0.47 7.60
N GLY A 143 -23.40 -0.03 8.29
CA GLY A 143 -22.71 -0.80 9.33
C GLY A 143 -21.81 -1.93 8.82
N MET A 144 -21.42 -1.92 7.54
CA MET A 144 -20.51 -2.90 6.91
C MET A 144 -19.18 -2.25 6.52
N GLY A 145 -18.22 -3.02 6.00
CA GLY A 145 -16.96 -2.47 5.49
C GLY A 145 -16.11 -1.83 6.59
N ALA A 146 -15.68 -0.57 6.40
CA ALA A 146 -14.82 0.12 7.36
C ALA A 146 -15.46 0.27 8.76
N ALA A 147 -16.79 0.27 8.86
CA ALA A 147 -17.46 0.26 10.17
C ALA A 147 -17.09 -0.98 11.01
N MET A 148 -16.83 -2.13 10.37
CA MET A 148 -16.34 -3.34 11.04
C MET A 148 -14.84 -3.26 11.34
N GLY A 149 -14.05 -2.70 10.42
CA GLY A 149 -12.59 -2.61 10.56
C GLY A 149 -12.10 -1.52 11.52
N GLN A 150 -12.96 -0.53 11.83
CA GLN A 150 -12.66 0.55 12.77
C GLN A 150 -12.85 0.15 14.23
N VAL A 151 -13.60 -0.93 14.48
CA VAL A 151 -13.94 -1.43 15.82
C VAL A 151 -13.28 -2.79 16.00
N PRO A 152 -12.17 -2.89 16.76
CA PRO A 152 -11.44 -4.14 16.94
C PRO A 152 -12.32 -5.31 17.42
N GLU A 153 -13.32 -5.04 18.26
CA GLU A 153 -14.27 -6.05 18.75
C GLU A 153 -15.08 -6.67 17.60
N TYR A 154 -15.55 -5.86 16.65
CA TYR A 154 -16.27 -6.35 15.47
C TYR A 154 -15.34 -7.09 14.51
N THR A 155 -14.11 -6.60 14.35
CA THR A 155 -13.08 -7.29 13.55
C THR A 155 -12.84 -8.71 14.10
N CYS A 156 -12.65 -8.86 15.41
CA CYS A 156 -12.47 -10.16 16.06
C CYS A 156 -13.69 -11.06 15.85
N MET A 157 -14.87 -10.56 16.24
CA MET A 157 -16.12 -11.33 16.24
C MET A 157 -16.50 -11.85 14.84
N VAL A 158 -16.44 -11.01 13.80
CA VAL A 158 -16.79 -11.43 12.44
C VAL A 158 -15.75 -12.43 11.89
N THR A 159 -14.48 -12.25 12.23
CA THR A 159 -13.42 -13.21 11.85
C THR A 159 -13.69 -14.58 12.48
N GLU A 160 -14.06 -14.64 13.76
CA GLU A 160 -14.43 -15.89 14.44
C GLU A 160 -15.59 -16.61 13.74
N TRP A 161 -16.65 -15.88 13.39
CA TRP A 161 -17.82 -16.47 12.70
C TRP A 161 -17.45 -17.15 11.38
N VAL A 162 -16.53 -16.54 10.62
CA VAL A 162 -16.04 -17.11 9.36
C VAL A 162 -15.11 -18.29 9.62
N LYS A 163 -14.21 -18.18 10.60
CA LYS A 163 -13.28 -19.26 10.97
C LYS A 163 -13.98 -20.50 11.53
N GLU A 164 -15.17 -20.36 12.13
CA GLU A 164 -16.00 -21.49 12.55
C GLU A 164 -16.44 -22.41 11.39
N VAL A 165 -16.50 -21.90 10.15
CA VAL A 165 -17.01 -22.66 8.99
C VAL A 165 -16.03 -22.75 7.82
N SER A 166 -14.96 -21.95 7.80
CA SER A 166 -13.92 -21.98 6.78
C SER A 166 -12.94 -23.11 7.00
N ASN A 167 -12.70 -23.91 5.96
CA ASN A 167 -11.65 -24.94 5.91
C ASN A 167 -10.40 -24.48 5.14
N ILE A 168 -10.44 -23.27 4.58
CA ILE A 168 -9.35 -22.64 3.83
C ILE A 168 -8.89 -21.34 4.51
N PRO A 169 -7.70 -20.81 4.19
CA PRO A 169 -7.18 -19.60 4.81
C PRO A 169 -8.10 -18.39 4.70
N VAL A 170 -8.14 -17.58 5.76
CA VAL A 170 -8.92 -16.35 5.87
C VAL A 170 -7.97 -15.17 6.08
N ILE A 171 -8.02 -14.23 5.15
CA ILE A 171 -7.29 -12.97 5.16
C ILE A 171 -8.26 -11.87 5.60
N VAL A 172 -7.88 -10.99 6.53
CA VAL A 172 -8.69 -9.83 6.92
C VAL A 172 -8.13 -8.56 6.31
N LYS A 173 -8.91 -7.87 5.47
CA LYS A 173 -8.51 -6.62 4.81
C LYS A 173 -8.88 -5.42 5.69
N LEU A 174 -7.87 -4.77 6.24
CA LEU A 174 -8.06 -3.71 7.23
C LEU A 174 -8.17 -2.32 6.59
N THR A 175 -8.97 -1.48 7.23
CA THR A 175 -9.15 -0.07 6.84
C THR A 175 -7.97 0.77 7.34
N PRO A 176 -7.46 1.72 6.54
CA PRO A 176 -6.51 2.72 7.04
C PRO A 176 -7.19 3.84 7.84
N ASN A 177 -8.52 3.86 7.90
CA ASN A 177 -9.30 4.95 8.49
C ASN A 177 -9.44 4.78 10.02
N VAL A 178 -8.32 4.54 10.70
CA VAL A 178 -8.20 4.31 12.15
C VAL A 178 -7.06 5.16 12.71
N THR A 179 -7.09 5.42 14.02
CA THR A 179 -5.99 6.12 14.70
C THR A 179 -4.70 5.29 14.70
N HIS A 180 -4.83 3.97 14.91
CA HIS A 180 -3.72 3.02 14.96
C HIS A 180 -4.14 1.71 14.29
N ILE A 181 -3.25 1.15 13.47
CA ILE A 181 -3.55 -0.09 12.74
C ILE A 181 -3.33 -1.36 13.58
N VAL A 182 -2.51 -1.25 14.65
CA VAL A 182 -2.18 -2.39 15.52
C VAL A 182 -3.42 -2.99 16.19
N PRO A 183 -4.32 -2.23 16.87
CA PRO A 183 -5.48 -2.82 17.54
C PRO A 183 -6.40 -3.66 16.63
N PRO A 184 -6.83 -3.20 15.43
CA PRO A 184 -7.63 -4.04 14.55
C PRO A 184 -6.82 -5.19 13.93
N GLY A 185 -5.51 -5.03 13.70
CA GLY A 185 -4.62 -6.11 13.26
C GLY A 185 -4.52 -7.25 14.28
N GLN A 186 -4.25 -6.93 15.54
CA GLN A 186 -4.26 -7.92 16.62
C GLN A 186 -5.65 -8.54 16.83
N ALA A 187 -6.72 -7.77 16.64
CA ALA A 187 -8.08 -8.32 16.74
C ALA A 187 -8.39 -9.34 15.65
N ALA A 188 -7.96 -9.10 14.41
CA ALA A 188 -8.08 -10.09 13.34
C ALA A 188 -7.33 -11.38 13.70
N GLN A 189 -6.10 -11.27 14.22
CA GLN A 189 -5.33 -12.43 14.69
C GLN A 189 -6.03 -13.18 15.84
N ARG A 190 -6.56 -12.46 16.85
CA ARG A 190 -7.32 -13.09 17.94
C ARG A 190 -8.57 -13.82 17.46
N GLY A 191 -9.24 -13.27 16.44
CA GLY A 191 -10.39 -13.93 15.81
C GLY A 191 -10.02 -15.13 14.93
N GLY A 192 -8.74 -15.46 14.81
CA GLY A 192 -8.24 -16.62 14.09
C GLY A 192 -7.92 -16.39 12.62
N ALA A 193 -7.77 -15.15 12.17
CA ALA A 193 -7.31 -14.86 10.81
C ALA A 193 -5.96 -15.54 10.54
N ASP A 194 -5.79 -16.09 9.34
CA ASP A 194 -4.53 -16.72 8.92
C ASP A 194 -3.55 -15.69 8.35
N ALA A 195 -4.05 -14.51 7.96
CA ALA A 195 -3.27 -13.36 7.52
C ALA A 195 -4.11 -12.07 7.56
N VAL A 196 -3.47 -10.92 7.36
CA VAL A 196 -4.14 -9.64 7.10
C VAL A 196 -3.70 -9.05 5.77
N SER A 197 -4.51 -8.16 5.20
CA SER A 197 -4.11 -7.33 4.07
C SER A 197 -4.24 -5.84 4.37
N LEU A 198 -3.22 -5.07 4.01
CA LEU A 198 -3.01 -3.69 4.41
C LEU A 198 -2.52 -2.86 3.23
N ILE A 199 -3.23 -1.84 2.75
CA ILE A 199 -4.45 -1.23 3.29
C ILE A 199 -5.58 -1.19 2.27
N ASN A 200 -6.81 -1.04 2.76
CA ASN A 200 -7.90 -0.56 1.93
C ASN A 200 -7.73 0.95 1.62
N THR A 201 -8.69 1.55 0.93
CA THR A 201 -8.62 2.96 0.52
C THR A 201 -8.82 3.94 1.68
N ILE A 202 -8.21 5.12 1.59
CA ILE A 202 -8.28 6.18 2.60
C ILE A 202 -9.47 7.09 2.29
N ASN A 203 -10.29 7.45 3.29
CA ASN A 203 -11.44 8.31 3.07
C ASN A 203 -10.99 9.72 2.60
N SER A 204 -11.56 10.21 1.49
CA SER A 204 -11.18 11.52 0.93
C SER A 204 -12.28 12.16 0.07
N VAL A 205 -12.08 13.45 -0.20
CA VAL A 205 -12.74 14.19 -1.28
C VAL A 205 -11.66 14.53 -2.31
N MET A 206 -11.93 14.31 -3.60
CA MET A 206 -10.90 14.48 -4.63
C MET A 206 -10.62 15.95 -4.97
N GLY A 207 -11.65 16.78 -4.94
CA GLY A 207 -11.56 18.19 -5.29
C GLY A 207 -12.92 18.76 -5.60
N VAL A 208 -12.94 20.05 -5.95
CA VAL A 208 -14.15 20.79 -6.33
C VAL A 208 -13.88 21.48 -7.66
N ASP A 209 -14.83 21.35 -8.58
CA ASP A 209 -14.86 22.14 -9.79
C ASP A 209 -15.10 23.62 -9.41
N VAL A 210 -14.13 24.49 -9.69
CA VAL A 210 -14.13 25.88 -9.19
C VAL A 210 -15.13 26.79 -9.91
N ASP A 211 -15.63 26.39 -11.07
CA ASP A 211 -16.61 27.16 -11.83
C ASP A 211 -18.03 26.81 -11.41
N THR A 212 -18.29 25.52 -11.19
CA THR A 212 -19.62 24.99 -10.84
C THR A 212 -19.83 24.80 -9.34
N MET A 213 -18.75 24.82 -8.54
CA MET A 213 -18.72 24.50 -7.12
C MET A 213 -19.14 23.05 -6.77
N ILE A 214 -19.15 22.16 -7.77
CA ILE A 214 -19.55 20.76 -7.59
C ILE A 214 -18.32 19.90 -7.28
N PRO A 215 -18.31 19.09 -6.21
CA PRO A 215 -17.19 18.20 -5.93
C PRO A 215 -17.06 17.02 -6.90
N TYR A 216 -15.86 16.45 -6.96
CA TYR A 216 -15.56 15.25 -7.74
C TYR A 216 -15.59 13.96 -6.90
N PRO A 217 -16.10 12.83 -7.42
CA PRO A 217 -16.78 12.70 -8.71
C PRO A 217 -18.20 13.31 -8.67
N ASN A 218 -18.59 13.97 -9.77
CA ASN A 218 -19.90 14.58 -9.91
C ASN A 218 -20.94 13.52 -10.34
N VAL A 219 -21.96 13.35 -9.51
CA VAL A 219 -23.16 12.53 -9.74
C VAL A 219 -24.37 13.46 -9.72
N ASN A 220 -24.78 13.94 -10.89
CA ASN A 220 -25.95 14.80 -11.07
C ASN A 220 -25.97 16.04 -10.15
N GLY A 221 -24.84 16.74 -10.05
CA GLY A 221 -24.67 17.94 -9.22
C GLY A 221 -24.28 17.67 -7.77
N MET A 222 -24.20 16.40 -7.36
CA MET A 222 -23.84 15.98 -6.00
C MET A 222 -22.57 15.14 -6.01
N ALA A 223 -21.95 14.98 -4.86
CA ALA A 223 -20.80 14.11 -4.65
C ALA A 223 -20.83 13.51 -3.25
N ALA A 224 -20.05 12.45 -3.03
CA ALA A 224 -19.83 11.84 -1.73
C ALA A 224 -18.32 11.74 -1.47
N HIS A 225 -17.95 11.58 -0.19
CA HIS A 225 -16.59 11.13 0.13
C HIS A 225 -16.38 9.71 -0.40
N GLY A 226 -15.14 9.37 -0.72
CA GLY A 226 -14.80 8.09 -1.35
C GLY A 226 -13.44 7.58 -0.91
N GLY A 227 -13.05 6.45 -1.47
CA GLY A 227 -11.78 5.79 -1.20
C GLY A 227 -10.64 6.30 -2.09
N TYR A 228 -9.65 6.97 -1.50
CA TYR A 228 -8.38 7.36 -2.09
C TYR A 228 -7.39 6.19 -2.18
N CYS A 229 -6.78 6.04 -3.35
CA CYS A 229 -5.78 5.04 -3.70
C CYS A 229 -4.80 5.61 -4.74
N GLY A 230 -3.88 4.78 -5.23
CA GLY A 230 -2.83 5.19 -6.17
C GLY A 230 -1.51 5.52 -5.49
N THR A 231 -0.53 5.97 -6.28
CA THR A 231 0.88 6.15 -5.87
C THR A 231 1.03 7.02 -4.63
N ALA A 232 0.22 8.07 -4.52
CA ALA A 232 0.24 9.00 -3.39
C ALA A 232 -0.07 8.34 -2.04
N VAL A 233 -0.72 7.17 -2.03
CA VAL A 233 -1.05 6.42 -0.81
C VAL A 233 0.12 5.57 -0.31
N LYS A 234 1.13 5.29 -1.14
CA LYS A 234 2.24 4.38 -0.80
C LYS A 234 2.89 4.67 0.56
N PRO A 235 3.28 5.92 0.90
CA PRO A 235 3.94 6.19 2.18
C PRO A 235 3.06 5.86 3.39
N ILE A 236 1.74 6.04 3.28
CA ILE A 236 0.78 5.73 4.35
C ILE A 236 0.63 4.22 4.50
N ALA A 237 0.55 3.49 3.38
CA ALA A 237 0.48 2.03 3.38
C ALA A 237 1.77 1.40 3.95
N LEU A 238 2.95 1.88 3.55
CA LEU A 238 4.23 1.43 4.10
C LEU A 238 4.33 1.68 5.61
N ASN A 239 3.84 2.84 6.10
CA ASN A 239 3.78 3.11 7.53
C ASN A 239 2.96 2.03 8.26
N MET A 240 1.72 1.78 7.82
CA MET A 240 0.82 0.84 8.48
C MET A 240 1.33 -0.62 8.41
N VAL A 241 1.90 -1.03 7.28
CA VAL A 241 2.56 -2.34 7.16
C VAL A 241 3.72 -2.44 8.16
N SER A 242 4.57 -1.42 8.23
CA SER A 242 5.73 -1.42 9.15
C SER A 242 5.34 -1.30 10.62
N GLU A 243 4.22 -0.65 10.94
CA GLU A 243 3.69 -0.53 12.29
C GLU A 243 3.23 -1.89 12.79
N LEU A 244 2.43 -2.60 11.98
CA LEU A 244 1.94 -3.92 12.35
C LEU A 244 3.04 -4.99 12.31
N ALA A 245 3.96 -4.94 11.34
CA ALA A 245 5.07 -5.90 11.24
C ALA A 245 6.09 -5.80 12.39
N ARG A 246 6.14 -4.65 13.08
CA ARG A 246 7.01 -4.45 14.27
C ARG A 246 6.33 -4.79 15.58
N ASP A 247 5.00 -4.95 15.58
CA ASP A 247 4.26 -5.27 16.78
C ASP A 247 4.66 -6.67 17.27
N ALA A 248 5.17 -6.76 18.51
CA ALA A 248 5.71 -8.00 19.04
C ALA A 248 4.62 -9.07 19.28
N GLU A 249 3.35 -8.66 19.39
CA GLU A 249 2.22 -9.55 19.61
C GLU A 249 1.56 -10.01 18.30
N PHE A 250 1.93 -9.41 17.16
CA PHE A 250 1.41 -9.76 15.85
C PHE A 250 2.37 -10.68 15.09
N ASN A 251 1.90 -11.85 14.65
CA ASN A 251 2.74 -12.90 14.09
C ASN A 251 2.17 -13.63 12.86
N ILE A 252 1.03 -13.17 12.32
CA ILE A 252 0.46 -13.70 11.07
C ILE A 252 0.96 -12.91 9.85
N PRO A 253 1.01 -13.51 8.65
CA PRO A 253 1.46 -12.83 7.43
C PRO A 253 0.67 -11.57 7.04
N ILE A 254 1.37 -10.61 6.41
CA ILE A 254 0.79 -9.36 5.88
C ILE A 254 0.83 -9.35 4.35
N SER A 255 -0.31 -9.09 3.71
CA SER A 255 -0.41 -8.83 2.27
C SER A 255 -0.41 -7.31 2.04
N GLY A 256 0.60 -6.78 1.36
CA GLY A 256 0.79 -5.33 1.18
C GLY A 256 -0.03 -4.76 0.03
N ILE A 257 -0.72 -3.64 0.22
CA ILE A 257 -1.62 -2.99 -0.74
C ILE A 257 -1.51 -1.47 -0.58
N GLY A 258 -1.38 -0.74 -1.69
CA GLY A 258 -1.50 0.72 -1.72
C GLY A 258 -0.37 1.41 -2.46
N GLY A 259 -0.66 1.91 -3.66
CA GLY A 259 0.30 2.71 -4.45
C GLY A 259 1.48 1.95 -5.06
N ILE A 260 1.42 0.62 -5.09
CA ILE A 260 2.41 -0.23 -5.77
C ILE A 260 2.22 -0.10 -7.28
N ASN A 261 3.22 0.45 -7.98
CA ASN A 261 3.22 0.56 -9.44
C ASN A 261 4.41 -0.15 -10.09
N THR A 262 5.47 -0.44 -9.33
CA THR A 262 6.72 -1.01 -9.86
C THR A 262 7.23 -2.15 -8.97
N TRP A 263 8.20 -2.90 -9.49
CA TRP A 263 8.93 -3.89 -8.68
C TRP A 263 9.65 -3.28 -7.47
N ARG A 264 10.10 -2.01 -7.56
CA ARG A 264 10.77 -1.32 -6.45
C ARG A 264 9.80 -1.09 -5.30
N ASP A 265 8.58 -0.66 -5.62
CA ASP A 265 7.53 -0.49 -4.62
C ASP A 265 7.24 -1.84 -3.94
N ALA A 266 7.11 -2.92 -4.71
CA ALA A 266 6.91 -4.25 -4.14
C ALA A 266 8.05 -4.68 -3.21
N VAL A 267 9.30 -4.44 -3.58
CA VAL A 267 10.47 -4.69 -2.72
C VAL A 267 10.39 -3.88 -1.42
N GLU A 268 9.98 -2.60 -1.46
CA GLU A 268 9.80 -1.78 -0.26
C GLU A 268 8.76 -2.39 0.69
N PHE A 269 7.60 -2.81 0.17
CA PHE A 269 6.57 -3.50 0.97
C PHE A 269 7.09 -4.80 1.58
N MET A 270 7.79 -5.62 0.79
CA MET A 270 8.30 -6.91 1.26
C MET A 270 9.38 -6.72 2.33
N LEU A 271 10.32 -5.80 2.13
CA LEU A 271 11.33 -5.43 3.13
C LEU A 271 10.71 -4.98 4.45
N LEU A 272 9.55 -4.32 4.41
CA LEU A 272 8.79 -3.88 5.60
C LEU A 272 7.84 -4.93 6.17
N GLY A 273 7.85 -6.17 5.66
CA GLY A 273 7.18 -7.32 6.26
C GLY A 273 6.02 -7.91 5.44
N ALA A 274 5.71 -7.37 4.27
CA ALA A 274 4.69 -7.97 3.42
C ALA A 274 5.18 -9.29 2.78
N GLY A 275 4.40 -10.36 2.91
CA GLY A 275 4.69 -11.66 2.32
C GLY A 275 4.29 -11.76 0.84
N ASN A 276 3.36 -10.92 0.40
CA ASN A 276 3.02 -10.68 -1.00
C ASN A 276 2.50 -9.25 -1.17
N VAL A 277 2.18 -8.86 -2.41
CA VAL A 277 1.61 -7.54 -2.70
C VAL A 277 0.36 -7.62 -3.58
N GLN A 278 -0.64 -6.78 -3.31
CA GLN A 278 -1.82 -6.62 -4.15
C GLN A 278 -1.81 -5.28 -4.89
N VAL A 279 -2.23 -5.30 -6.16
CA VAL A 279 -2.16 -4.15 -7.06
C VAL A 279 -3.53 -3.85 -7.68
N CYS A 280 -3.87 -2.57 -7.78
CA CYS A 280 -5.14 -2.10 -8.35
C CYS A 280 -4.92 -0.93 -9.32
N THR A 281 -4.58 0.25 -8.80
CA THR A 281 -4.54 1.50 -9.58
C THR A 281 -3.53 1.42 -10.74
N ALA A 282 -2.39 0.75 -10.55
CA ALA A 282 -1.41 0.54 -11.61
C ALA A 282 -2.00 -0.22 -12.81
N VAL A 283 -2.82 -1.24 -12.55
CA VAL A 283 -3.51 -2.03 -13.58
C VAL A 283 -4.61 -1.21 -14.25
N MET A 284 -5.32 -0.38 -13.49
CA MET A 284 -6.32 0.55 -14.05
C MET A 284 -5.68 1.59 -14.99
N HIS A 285 -4.42 1.96 -14.75
CA HIS A 285 -3.69 2.94 -15.56
C HIS A 285 -2.96 2.30 -16.75
N TYR A 286 -2.28 1.17 -16.54
CA TYR A 286 -1.31 0.59 -17.49
C TYR A 286 -1.71 -0.79 -18.04
N GLY A 287 -2.81 -1.37 -17.58
CA GLY A 287 -3.28 -2.70 -17.97
C GLY A 287 -2.53 -3.86 -17.27
N TYR A 288 -2.96 -5.09 -17.54
CA TYR A 288 -2.42 -6.27 -16.84
C TYR A 288 -0.96 -6.57 -17.12
N ARG A 289 -0.44 -6.20 -18.29
CA ARG A 289 0.94 -6.51 -18.70
C ARG A 289 2.02 -5.78 -17.90
N ILE A 290 1.65 -4.81 -17.06
CA ILE A 290 2.59 -4.19 -16.11
C ILE A 290 3.28 -5.22 -15.20
N VAL A 291 2.63 -6.37 -14.96
CA VAL A 291 3.21 -7.44 -14.15
C VAL A 291 4.48 -8.06 -14.77
N GLU A 292 4.63 -8.01 -16.10
CA GLU A 292 5.83 -8.50 -16.80
C GLU A 292 7.07 -7.73 -16.29
N ASP A 293 7.02 -6.40 -16.33
CA ASP A 293 8.07 -5.53 -15.81
C ASP A 293 8.29 -5.69 -14.29
N MET A 294 7.20 -5.97 -13.55
CA MET A 294 7.29 -6.20 -12.09
C MET A 294 8.03 -7.50 -11.77
N ILE A 295 7.75 -8.58 -12.50
CA ILE A 295 8.39 -9.88 -12.35
C ILE A 295 9.86 -9.81 -12.76
N ASP A 296 10.16 -9.25 -13.92
CA ASP A 296 11.53 -9.15 -14.44
C ASP A 296 12.40 -8.27 -13.56
N GLY A 297 11.85 -7.14 -13.10
CA GLY A 297 12.53 -6.22 -12.20
C GLY A 297 12.80 -6.82 -10.82
N LEU A 298 11.84 -7.55 -10.25
CA LEU A 298 12.02 -8.24 -8.97
C LEU A 298 13.09 -9.35 -9.09
N ASN A 299 13.02 -10.20 -10.12
CA ASN A 299 14.02 -11.22 -10.38
C ASN A 299 15.43 -10.65 -10.50
N THR A 300 15.59 -9.63 -11.35
CA THR A 300 16.88 -8.97 -11.59
C THR A 300 17.43 -8.35 -10.30
N TYR A 301 16.58 -7.72 -9.51
CA TYR A 301 16.96 -7.17 -8.21
C TYR A 301 17.45 -8.26 -7.25
N LEU A 302 16.69 -9.35 -7.08
CA LEU A 302 17.05 -10.45 -6.19
C LEU A 302 18.37 -11.12 -6.61
N ASP A 303 18.54 -11.42 -7.89
CA ASP A 303 19.78 -11.98 -8.45
C ASP A 303 20.96 -11.02 -8.20
N SER A 304 20.79 -9.71 -8.44
CA SER A 304 21.85 -8.70 -8.21
C SER A 304 22.27 -8.55 -6.74
N LYS A 305 21.39 -8.94 -5.81
CA LYS A 305 21.64 -8.91 -4.37
C LYS A 305 22.02 -10.28 -3.80
N GLY A 306 22.01 -11.34 -4.61
CA GLY A 306 22.31 -12.70 -4.19
C GLY A 306 21.23 -13.37 -3.33
N PHE A 307 19.97 -12.94 -3.46
CA PHE A 307 18.84 -13.63 -2.80
C PHE A 307 18.35 -14.78 -3.68
N ALA A 308 18.09 -15.94 -3.06
CA ALA A 308 17.66 -17.14 -3.77
C ALA A 308 16.15 -17.18 -3.97
N SER A 309 15.38 -16.53 -3.09
CA SER A 309 13.92 -16.45 -3.15
C SER A 309 13.42 -15.04 -2.83
N ALA A 310 12.25 -14.69 -3.39
CA ALA A 310 11.52 -13.50 -2.97
C ALA A 310 11.17 -13.50 -1.47
N ASN A 311 11.00 -14.68 -0.86
CA ASN A 311 10.75 -14.79 0.57
C ASN A 311 11.97 -14.36 1.42
N ASP A 312 13.17 -14.42 0.86
CA ASP A 312 14.39 -14.07 1.60
C ASP A 312 14.42 -12.60 1.99
N ILE A 313 13.73 -11.70 1.28
CA ILE A 313 13.75 -10.27 1.59
C ILE A 313 12.67 -9.84 2.59
N VAL A 314 11.69 -10.71 2.87
CA VAL A 314 10.52 -10.35 3.68
C VAL A 314 10.96 -9.94 5.09
N GLY A 315 10.58 -8.74 5.51
CA GLY A 315 10.84 -8.21 6.85
C GLY A 315 12.28 -7.78 7.13
N LYS A 316 13.22 -7.85 6.16
CA LYS A 316 14.64 -7.49 6.39
C LYS A 316 14.88 -6.05 6.84
N SER A 317 13.91 -5.14 6.68
CA SER A 317 14.01 -3.75 7.12
C SER A 317 13.14 -3.44 8.35
N VAL A 318 12.33 -4.38 8.84
CA VAL A 318 11.41 -4.16 9.98
C VAL A 318 12.16 -3.68 11.23
N HIS A 319 13.29 -4.32 11.56
CA HIS A 319 14.13 -3.96 12.72
C HIS A 319 14.82 -2.59 12.59
N ARG A 320 14.82 -1.97 11.40
CA ARG A 320 15.39 -0.64 11.16
C ARG A 320 14.40 0.49 11.42
N MET A 321 13.12 0.15 11.61
CA MET A 321 12.08 1.09 11.97
C MET A 321 11.93 1.13 13.48
N THR A 322 11.94 2.33 14.06
CA THR A 322 11.89 2.53 15.51
C THR A 322 11.17 3.84 15.83
N ASP A 323 10.80 4.03 17.08
CA ASP A 323 10.26 5.31 17.55
C ASP A 323 11.33 6.40 17.43
N TRP A 324 10.93 7.63 17.12
CA TRP A 324 11.84 8.77 17.01
C TRP A 324 12.77 8.90 18.22
N GLY A 325 12.26 8.63 19.43
CA GLY A 325 13.02 8.74 20.67
C GLY A 325 14.22 7.79 20.78
N ASN A 326 14.33 6.79 19.89
CA ASN A 326 15.43 5.82 19.82
C ASN A 326 16.44 6.16 18.71
N LEU A 327 16.22 7.19 17.91
CA LEU A 327 17.15 7.60 16.85
C LEU A 327 18.41 8.22 17.45
N ASP A 328 19.55 8.02 16.78
CA ASP A 328 20.84 8.54 17.21
C ASP A 328 20.92 10.07 17.00
N LEU A 329 20.96 10.81 18.11
CA LEU A 329 21.11 12.27 18.12
C LEU A 329 22.53 12.73 17.79
N ASN A 330 23.51 11.83 17.83
CA ASN A 330 24.90 12.14 17.50
C ASN A 330 25.21 12.00 16.01
N TYR A 331 24.28 11.44 15.23
CA TYR A 331 24.40 11.34 13.78
C TYR A 331 24.26 12.72 13.13
N ASP A 332 25.26 13.14 12.34
CA ASP A 332 25.25 14.43 11.66
C ASP A 332 25.69 14.32 10.20
N VAL A 333 24.95 14.99 9.33
CA VAL A 333 25.22 15.08 7.89
C VAL A 333 25.12 16.52 7.42
N LYS A 334 25.95 16.91 6.46
CA LYS A 334 25.93 18.25 5.85
C LYS A 334 25.78 18.14 4.35
N ALA A 335 25.04 19.09 3.78
CA ALA A 335 24.90 19.19 2.33
C ALA A 335 26.21 19.69 1.70
N ARG A 336 26.58 19.13 0.55
CA ARG A 336 27.68 19.58 -0.31
C ARG A 336 27.18 19.78 -1.72
N VAL A 337 27.55 20.90 -2.34
CA VAL A 337 27.18 21.20 -3.74
C VAL A 337 28.31 20.79 -4.66
N ASN A 338 27.98 20.01 -5.69
CA ASN A 338 28.88 19.70 -6.79
C ASN A 338 28.70 20.74 -7.90
N GLU A 339 29.67 21.63 -8.06
CA GLU A 339 29.64 22.74 -9.04
C GLU A 339 29.54 22.25 -10.49
N GLU A 340 30.11 21.09 -10.83
CA GLU A 340 30.10 20.55 -12.19
C GLU A 340 28.71 20.08 -12.62
N LYS A 341 27.93 19.55 -11.66
CA LYS A 341 26.55 19.08 -11.89
C LYS A 341 25.50 20.15 -11.60
N CYS A 342 25.90 21.27 -10.99
CA CYS A 342 24.99 22.35 -10.65
C CYS A 342 24.53 23.09 -11.92
N ILE A 343 23.21 23.15 -12.11
CA ILE A 343 22.58 23.88 -13.22
C ILE A 343 22.19 25.33 -12.84
N GLN A 344 22.65 25.82 -11.69
CA GLN A 344 22.47 27.21 -11.23
C GLN A 344 21.01 27.70 -11.13
N CYS A 345 20.06 26.78 -10.90
CA CYS A 345 18.64 27.12 -10.71
C CYS A 345 18.34 27.77 -9.34
N ASN A 346 19.28 27.71 -8.39
CA ASN A 346 19.19 28.26 -7.04
C ASN A 346 18.03 27.72 -6.17
N LEU A 347 17.34 26.66 -6.60
CA LEU A 347 16.24 26.08 -5.83
C LEU A 347 16.68 25.56 -4.45
N CYS A 348 17.90 25.04 -4.34
CA CYS A 348 18.48 24.62 -3.07
C CYS A 348 18.70 25.80 -2.10
N TYR A 349 19.11 26.96 -2.63
CA TYR A 349 19.23 28.19 -1.85
C TYR A 349 17.85 28.63 -1.36
N VAL A 350 16.87 28.79 -2.28
CA VAL A 350 15.50 29.23 -1.93
C VAL A 350 14.86 28.30 -0.90
N ALA A 351 14.97 26.99 -1.09
CA ALA A 351 14.41 26.01 -0.15
C ALA A 351 15.05 26.09 1.24
N CYS A 352 16.34 26.42 1.33
CA CYS A 352 17.00 26.59 2.61
C CYS A 352 16.71 27.96 3.25
N GLU A 353 16.71 29.01 2.43
CA GLU A 353 16.52 30.40 2.83
C GLU A 353 15.11 30.63 3.37
N ASP A 354 14.09 30.21 2.64
CA ASP A 354 12.70 30.49 2.99
C ASP A 354 12.01 29.31 3.68
N GLY A 355 12.61 28.11 3.61
CA GLY A 355 12.00 26.86 4.08
C GLY A 355 12.75 26.14 5.21
N ALA A 356 13.95 26.59 5.59
CA ALA A 356 14.74 25.91 6.62
C ALA A 356 15.65 26.85 7.45
N HIS A 357 16.95 26.87 7.17
CA HIS A 357 17.99 27.35 8.10
C HIS A 357 19.00 28.34 7.49
N GLN A 358 18.69 28.98 6.35
CA GLN A 358 19.50 30.06 5.73
C GLN A 358 20.99 29.71 5.61
N SER A 359 21.31 28.44 5.32
CA SER A 359 22.67 27.90 5.43
C SER A 359 23.47 27.96 4.13
N PHE A 360 23.14 28.91 3.25
CA PHE A 360 23.80 29.05 1.96
C PHE A 360 24.33 30.47 1.76
N GLU A 361 25.52 30.56 1.20
CA GLU A 361 26.06 31.76 0.59
C GLU A 361 26.23 31.55 -0.92
N PHE A 362 26.60 32.60 -1.63
CA PHE A 362 26.97 32.49 -3.03
C PHE A 362 28.46 32.72 -3.23
N VAL A 363 29.06 31.87 -4.06
CA VAL A 363 30.45 31.99 -4.47
C VAL A 363 30.55 32.15 -5.97
N GLU A 364 31.60 32.84 -6.42
CA GLU A 364 31.95 32.91 -7.83
C GLU A 364 33.09 31.94 -8.14
N SER A 365 32.89 31.11 -9.16
CA SER A 365 33.86 30.11 -9.63
C SER A 365 33.73 30.05 -11.16
N ASN A 366 34.84 30.17 -11.90
CA ASN A 366 34.85 30.14 -13.37
C ASN A 366 33.84 31.09 -14.06
N GLY A 367 33.66 32.29 -13.51
CA GLY A 367 32.72 33.30 -14.04
C GLY A 367 31.23 32.95 -13.82
N LYS A 368 30.95 31.95 -12.99
CA LYS A 368 29.61 31.50 -12.64
C LYS A 368 29.38 31.65 -11.14
N ARG A 369 28.15 31.97 -10.77
CA ARG A 369 27.70 32.09 -9.38
C ARG A 369 27.05 30.78 -8.94
N TYR A 370 27.49 30.24 -7.81
CA TYR A 370 27.03 28.97 -7.25
C TYR A 370 26.57 29.12 -5.80
N PRO A 371 25.50 28.44 -5.39
CA PRO A 371 25.17 28.31 -3.98
C PRO A 371 26.20 27.40 -3.29
N ARG A 372 26.79 27.86 -2.19
CA ARG A 372 27.71 27.10 -1.32
C ARG A 372 27.09 26.98 0.07
N VAL A 373 27.17 25.78 0.64
CA VAL A 373 26.67 25.53 2.00
C VAL A 373 27.64 26.12 3.03
N ILE A 374 27.13 26.96 3.93
CA ILE A 374 27.81 27.41 5.14
C ILE A 374 27.71 26.28 6.17
N GLU A 375 28.75 25.44 6.25
CA GLU A 375 28.71 24.18 6.99
C GLU A 375 28.31 24.31 8.47
N LYS A 376 28.79 25.38 9.14
CA LYS A 376 28.48 25.69 10.53
C LYS A 376 26.99 26.01 10.78
N GLU A 377 26.27 26.44 9.75
CA GLU A 377 24.85 26.80 9.81
C GLU A 377 23.96 25.67 9.31
N CYS A 378 24.51 24.77 8.48
CA CYS A 378 23.77 23.63 7.96
C CYS A 378 23.45 22.63 9.08
N VAL A 379 22.16 22.36 9.29
CA VAL A 379 21.69 21.40 10.31
C VAL A 379 21.43 20.00 9.75
N GLY A 380 21.75 19.74 8.48
CA GLY A 380 21.59 18.41 7.88
C GLY A 380 20.15 17.98 7.57
N CYS A 381 19.19 18.91 7.47
CA CYS A 381 17.77 18.60 7.28
C CYS A 381 17.40 17.92 5.94
N ASN A 382 18.35 17.80 5.00
CA ASN A 382 18.19 17.15 3.70
C ASN A 382 17.25 17.86 2.68
N LEU A 383 16.59 18.97 3.04
CA LEU A 383 15.61 19.62 2.14
C LEU A 383 16.23 20.06 0.80
N CYS A 384 17.41 20.68 0.83
CA CYS A 384 18.08 21.16 -0.39
C CYS A 384 18.41 20.03 -1.38
N TYR A 385 18.79 18.85 -0.88
CA TYR A 385 19.02 17.65 -1.68
C TYR A 385 17.71 17.17 -2.32
N LEU A 386 16.62 17.09 -1.55
CA LEU A 386 15.33 16.59 -2.01
C LEU A 386 14.69 17.45 -3.12
N VAL A 387 14.91 18.77 -3.09
CA VAL A 387 14.36 19.68 -4.12
C VAL A 387 15.26 19.81 -5.34
N CYS A 388 16.52 19.37 -5.29
CA CYS A 388 17.48 19.61 -6.36
C CYS A 388 17.10 18.80 -7.62
N PRO A 389 16.84 19.46 -8.77
CA PRO A 389 16.42 18.76 -9.98
C PRO A 389 17.59 18.12 -10.74
N SER A 390 18.83 18.37 -10.34
CA SER A 390 20.03 17.86 -11.01
C SER A 390 20.62 16.69 -10.21
N PRO A 391 20.53 15.43 -10.70
CA PRO A 391 21.03 14.26 -9.98
C PRO A 391 22.51 14.39 -9.60
N GLY A 392 22.80 14.23 -8.30
CA GLY A 392 24.16 14.30 -7.75
C GLY A 392 24.76 15.71 -7.68
N ALA A 393 23.98 16.77 -7.94
CA ALA A 393 24.44 18.14 -7.73
C ALA A 393 24.49 18.52 -6.25
N ILE A 394 23.75 17.81 -5.39
CA ILE A 394 23.87 17.90 -3.93
C ILE A 394 24.07 16.49 -3.38
N GLU A 395 24.93 16.38 -2.38
CA GLU A 395 25.15 15.15 -1.60
C GLU A 395 25.05 15.46 -0.11
N MET A 396 24.50 14.53 0.66
CA MET A 396 24.51 14.59 2.13
C MET A 396 25.70 13.78 2.64
N VAL A 397 26.70 14.48 3.19
CA VAL A 397 27.95 13.87 3.65
C VAL A 397 27.94 13.78 5.17
N ARG A 398 28.20 12.59 5.70
CA ARG A 398 28.36 12.37 7.14
C ARG A 398 29.58 13.14 7.68
N VAL A 399 29.37 13.91 8.75
CA VAL A 399 30.43 14.74 9.36
C VAL A 399 30.66 14.42 10.84
N ASP A 400 29.81 13.60 11.46
CA ASP A 400 30.08 13.14 12.82
C ASP A 400 31.29 12.20 12.87
N ALA A 401 31.97 12.16 14.02
CA ALA A 401 33.22 11.42 14.20
C ALA A 401 33.03 9.89 14.41
N GLY A 402 31.82 9.35 14.26
CA GLY A 402 31.55 7.93 14.45
C GLY A 402 31.64 7.44 15.91
N GLY A 403 31.17 8.25 16.86
CA GLY A 403 31.17 7.95 18.30
C GLY A 403 30.01 7.06 18.79
N PRO A 404 29.85 6.89 20.12
CA PRO A 404 28.71 6.15 20.67
C PRO A 404 27.40 6.85 20.31
N THR A 405 26.39 6.05 19.98
CA THR A 405 25.04 6.54 19.71
C THR A 405 24.42 7.09 20.99
N GLN A 406 23.66 8.18 20.89
CA GLN A 406 22.84 8.66 22.01
C GLN A 406 21.43 8.95 21.52
N SER A 407 20.46 8.22 22.04
CA SER A 407 19.04 8.45 21.79
C SER A 407 18.46 9.56 22.66
N TRP A 408 17.31 10.09 22.27
CA TRP A 408 16.57 11.05 23.10
C TRP A 408 16.16 10.43 24.44
N ARG A 409 15.69 9.18 24.45
CA ARG A 409 15.30 8.48 25.68
C ARG A 409 16.47 8.37 26.66
N GLU A 410 17.66 8.01 26.18
CA GLU A 410 18.87 7.96 27.01
C GLU A 410 19.27 9.35 27.53
N ARG A 411 19.20 10.38 26.67
CA ARG A 411 19.51 11.75 27.05
C ARG A 411 18.58 12.29 28.14
N THR A 412 17.31 11.94 28.10
CA THR A 412 16.32 12.40 29.09
C THR A 412 16.24 11.54 30.34
N ALA A 413 16.59 10.25 30.28
CA ALA A 413 16.57 9.35 31.43
C ALA A 413 17.70 9.61 32.44
N GLY A 414 18.73 10.36 32.03
CA GLY A 414 19.83 10.81 32.89
C GLY A 414 19.58 12.13 33.63
N ASN A 415 18.42 12.76 33.44
CA ASN A 415 17.90 13.90 34.20
C ASN A 415 16.73 13.45 35.08
#